data_AF-A0A356KRT1-F1
#
_entry.id   AF-A0A356KRT1-F1
#
_cell.length_a   1.000
_cell.length_b   1.000
_cell.length_c   1.000
_cell.angle_alpha   90.00
_cell.angle_beta   90.00
_cell.angle_gamma   90.00
#
_symmetry.space_group_name_H-M   'P 1'
#
loop_
_entity.id
_entity.type
_entity.pdbx_description
1 polymer ?
#
loop_
_entity_poly.entity_id
_entity_poly.type
_entity_poly.pdbx_seq_one_letter_code
_entity_poly.pdbx_strand_id
1 'polypeptide(L)'
;WLGGQPNVAASVKRYANIKGDVDHDTALNFLQGLLVVLRDSGRSGLLLVLDEVETLQRVRRDVRDKGLNALRQLLDELDQGRFPGLYLTITGTPAFYDGPQGIQRLAPLAQRLHTDFQTAAQFDNPRDTQIRLPGFDQDRLTEVGRKVRDIYAGSCKSPERVAKLADDDYVADLARAITGELGGKVGVAPRIFLKKLVADVLDRIDQFPEFDPRRDYALTVADTELTELERNARAASDPDDIELSL
;
A
#
# COMPACT_ATOMS: atom_id res chain seq x y z
N TRP A 1 17.48 -0.38 22.35
CA TRP A 1 16.33 -0.93 21.61
C TRP A 1 15.38 -1.51 22.64
N LEU A 2 14.19 -0.94 22.81
CA LEU A 2 13.18 -1.45 23.75
C LEU A 2 12.22 -2.33 22.95
N GLY A 3 12.46 -3.64 22.96
CA GLY A 3 11.52 -4.61 22.41
C GLY A 3 10.45 -4.93 23.46
N GLY A 4 9.17 -4.75 23.12
CA GLY A 4 8.03 -5.08 23.99
C GLY A 4 7.77 -6.58 24.13
N GLN A 5 8.82 -7.37 24.36
CA GLN A 5 8.66 -8.80 24.61
C GLN A 5 7.99 -9.00 25.97
N PRO A 6 6.86 -9.73 26.05
CA PRO A 6 6.14 -9.91 27.30
C PRO A 6 6.91 -10.76 28.31
N ASN A 7 7.84 -11.61 27.84
CA ASN A 7 8.54 -12.58 28.67
C ASN A 7 10.05 -12.32 28.69
N VAL A 8 10.47 -11.25 29.37
CA VAL A 8 11.89 -10.98 29.67
C VAL A 8 12.22 -11.50 31.07
N ALA A 9 13.27 -12.32 31.19
CA ALA A 9 13.70 -12.88 32.47
C ALA A 9 13.97 -11.79 33.52
N ALA A 10 13.51 -12.02 34.75
CA ALA A 10 13.64 -11.05 35.85
C ALA A 10 15.10 -10.68 36.19
N SER A 11 16.05 -11.57 35.87
CA SER A 11 17.50 -11.30 36.00
C SER A 11 17.98 -10.24 35.01
N VAL A 12 17.50 -10.29 33.76
CA VAL A 12 17.84 -9.32 32.71
C VAL A 12 17.24 -7.95 33.03
N LYS A 13 15.98 -7.89 33.48
CA LYS A 13 15.34 -6.64 33.91
C LYS A 13 16.08 -5.98 35.08
N ARG A 14 16.49 -6.77 36.08
CA ARG A 14 17.28 -6.30 37.22
C ARG A 14 18.66 -5.78 36.81
N TYR A 15 19.36 -6.50 35.94
CA TYR A 15 20.66 -6.06 35.41
C TYR A 15 20.56 -4.73 34.66
N ALA A 16 19.53 -4.56 33.84
CA ALA A 16 19.28 -3.34 33.08
C ALA A 16 18.60 -2.22 33.87
N ASN A 17 18.34 -2.41 35.17
CA ASN A 17 17.58 -1.49 36.04
C ASN A 17 16.20 -1.09 35.48
N ILE A 18 15.54 -2.00 34.77
CA ILE A 18 14.20 -1.80 34.18
C ILE A 18 13.16 -2.22 35.22
N LYS A 19 12.25 -1.30 35.57
CA LYS A 19 11.07 -1.58 36.41
C LYS A 19 9.82 -1.60 35.52
N GLY A 20 9.10 -2.73 35.50
CA GLY A 20 7.81 -2.87 34.81
C GLY A 20 7.81 -3.85 33.62
N ASP A 21 6.65 -3.92 32.96
CA ASP A 21 6.39 -4.61 31.70
C ASP A 21 5.94 -3.59 30.65
N VAL A 22 6.14 -3.90 29.37
CA VAL A 22 5.56 -3.09 28.29
C VAL A 22 4.16 -3.62 28.03
N ASP A 23 3.16 -2.96 28.63
CA ASP A 23 1.75 -3.17 28.32
C ASP A 23 1.24 -2.09 27.33
N HIS A 24 -0.05 -2.13 27.00
CA HIS A 24 -0.65 -1.21 26.02
C HIS A 24 -0.49 0.26 26.45
N ASP A 25 -0.73 0.56 27.73
CA ASP A 25 -0.65 1.92 28.27
C ASP A 25 0.79 2.42 28.34
N THR A 26 1.73 1.54 28.71
CA THR A 26 3.15 1.86 28.79
C THR A 26 3.74 2.06 27.40
N ALA A 27 3.31 1.31 26.39
CA ALA A 27 3.74 1.48 25.01
C ALA A 27 3.43 2.89 24.46
N LEU A 28 2.23 3.42 24.75
CA LEU A 28 1.85 4.77 24.37
C LEU A 28 2.68 5.84 25.09
N ASN A 29 3.02 5.64 26.37
CA ASN A 29 3.91 6.55 27.10
C ASN A 29 5.34 6.53 26.52
N PHE A 30 5.84 5.39 26.06
CA PHE A 30 7.13 5.33 25.35
C PHE A 30 7.11 6.10 24.03
N LEU A 31 6.01 6.04 23.28
CA LEU A 31 5.84 6.82 22.06
C LEU A 31 5.92 8.32 22.33
N GLN A 32 5.29 8.78 23.42
CA GLN A 32 5.39 10.18 23.85
C GLN A 32 6.84 10.56 24.17
N GLY A 33 7.57 9.72 24.91
CA GLY A 33 9.00 9.95 25.19
C GLY A 33 9.85 10.00 23.93
N LEU A 34 9.58 9.13 22.95
CA LEU A 34 10.26 9.15 21.65
C LEU A 34 10.02 10.46 20.89
N LEU A 35 8.79 10.97 20.88
CA LEU A 35 8.46 12.26 20.24
C LEU A 35 9.21 13.42 20.88
N VAL A 36 9.35 13.42 22.21
CA VAL A 36 10.17 14.41 22.93
C VAL A 36 11.62 14.35 22.49
N VAL A 37 12.21 13.15 22.46
CA VAL A 37 13.60 12.97 22.00
C VAL A 37 13.78 13.43 20.55
N LEU A 38 12.84 13.13 19.65
CA LEU A 38 12.89 13.56 18.26
C LEU A 38 12.86 15.09 18.15
N ARG A 39 11.94 15.74 18.87
CA ARG A 39 11.83 17.20 18.91
C ARG A 39 13.12 17.84 19.43
N ASP A 40 13.65 17.34 20.54
CA ASP A 40 14.85 17.88 21.17
C ASP A 40 16.11 17.61 20.30
N SER A 41 16.05 16.61 19.42
CA SER A 41 17.06 16.34 18.38
C SER A 41 16.87 17.16 17.10
N GLY A 42 15.97 18.16 17.09
CA GLY A 42 15.71 19.03 15.95
C GLY A 42 14.91 18.38 14.81
N ARG A 43 14.24 17.25 15.04
CA ARG A 43 13.35 16.61 14.06
C ARG A 43 11.94 17.19 14.17
N SER A 44 11.25 17.32 13.04
CA SER A 44 9.91 17.92 12.97
C SER A 44 8.79 17.04 13.56
N GLY A 45 9.04 15.74 13.75
CA GLY A 45 8.02 14.80 14.22
C GLY A 45 8.31 13.36 13.81
N LEU A 46 7.27 12.52 13.91
CA LEU A 46 7.28 11.11 13.51
C LEU A 46 6.09 10.82 12.59
N LEU A 47 6.35 10.21 11.44
CA LEU A 47 5.32 9.60 10.59
C LEU A 47 5.21 8.11 10.96
N LEU A 48 4.04 7.71 11.47
CA LEU A 48 3.72 6.31 11.74
C LEU A 48 2.74 5.81 10.67
N VAL A 49 3.15 4.80 9.91
CA VAL A 49 2.30 4.17 8.88
C VAL A 49 1.86 2.79 9.39
N LEU A 50 0.55 2.58 9.46
CA LEU A 50 -0.05 1.28 9.67
C LEU A 50 -0.54 0.76 8.33
N ASP A 51 0.17 -0.22 7.78
CA ASP A 51 -0.13 -0.78 6.47
C ASP A 51 -0.96 -2.07 6.55
N GLU A 52 -1.72 -2.33 5.49
CA GLU A 52 -2.58 -3.51 5.31
C GLU A 52 -3.48 -3.80 6.51
N VAL A 53 -4.15 -2.78 7.07
CA VAL A 53 -4.98 -2.97 8.26
C VAL A 53 -6.17 -3.91 8.03
N GLU A 54 -6.55 -4.16 6.78
CA GLU A 54 -7.52 -5.19 6.41
C GLU A 54 -7.11 -6.60 6.84
N THR A 55 -5.83 -6.85 7.13
CA THR A 55 -5.36 -8.12 7.69
C THR A 55 -6.04 -8.46 9.03
N LEU A 56 -6.49 -7.44 9.79
CA LEU A 56 -7.32 -7.62 10.97
C LEU A 56 -8.64 -8.37 10.69
N GLN A 57 -9.15 -8.32 9.46
CA GLN A 57 -10.36 -9.07 9.09
C GLN A 57 -10.14 -10.58 9.08
N ARG A 58 -8.89 -11.03 8.89
CA ARG A 58 -8.52 -12.45 8.81
C ARG A 58 -8.21 -13.10 10.16
N VAL A 59 -8.01 -12.31 11.22
CA VAL A 59 -7.73 -12.86 12.55
C VAL A 59 -9.01 -13.24 13.28
N ARG A 60 -8.88 -14.04 14.34
CA ARG A 60 -9.99 -14.44 15.20
C ARG A 60 -10.70 -13.22 15.82
N ARG A 61 -12.00 -13.38 16.08
CA ARG A 61 -12.91 -12.30 16.48
C ARG A 61 -12.43 -11.50 17.70
N ASP A 62 -11.97 -12.16 18.77
CA ASP A 62 -11.49 -11.51 19.99
C ASP A 62 -10.25 -10.63 19.74
N VAL A 63 -9.33 -11.08 18.87
CA VAL A 63 -8.13 -10.32 18.50
C VAL A 63 -8.49 -9.15 17.60
N ARG A 64 -9.41 -9.36 16.65
CA ARG A 64 -9.92 -8.29 15.80
C ARG A 64 -10.60 -7.19 16.63
N ASP A 65 -11.49 -7.57 17.54
CA ASP A 65 -12.21 -6.62 18.41
C ASP A 65 -11.24 -5.83 19.29
N LYS A 66 -10.17 -6.47 19.80
CA LYS A 66 -9.08 -5.78 20.50
C LYS A 66 -8.30 -4.83 19.60
N GLY A 67 -7.96 -5.25 18.38
CA GLY A 67 -7.24 -4.43 17.41
C GLY A 67 -8.02 -3.17 17.00
N LEU A 68 -9.32 -3.31 16.72
CA LEU A 68 -10.19 -2.16 16.40
C LEU A 68 -10.31 -1.20 17.59
N ASN A 69 -10.42 -1.71 18.82
CA ASN A 69 -10.44 -0.87 20.02
C ASN A 69 -9.11 -0.14 20.23
N ALA A 70 -7.97 -0.80 20.03
CA ALA A 70 -6.65 -0.18 20.11
C ALA A 70 -6.50 0.95 19.08
N LEU A 71 -7.00 0.75 17.85
CA LEU A 71 -7.00 1.79 16.82
C LEU A 71 -7.87 2.99 17.25
N ARG A 72 -9.06 2.74 17.78
CA ARG A 72 -9.95 3.79 18.33
C ARG A 72 -9.27 4.58 19.43
N GLN A 73 -8.61 3.91 20.38
CA GLN A 73 -7.86 4.55 21.45
C GLN A 73 -6.72 5.41 20.91
N LEU A 74 -5.94 4.90 19.96
CA LEU A 74 -4.86 5.68 19.34
C LEU A 74 -5.37 6.98 18.68
N LEU A 75 -6.52 6.92 18.00
CA LEU A 75 -7.15 8.11 17.41
C LEU A 75 -7.62 9.11 18.47
N ASP A 76 -8.19 8.65 19.57
CA ASP A 76 -8.61 9.53 20.68
C ASP A 76 -7.44 10.27 21.30
N GLU A 77 -6.32 9.57 21.52
CA GLU A 77 -5.11 10.15 22.09
C GLU A 77 -4.45 11.16 21.13
N LEU A 78 -4.55 10.92 19.83
CA LEU A 78 -4.13 11.89 18.81
C LEU A 78 -5.01 13.14 18.82
N ASP A 79 -6.33 12.98 18.84
CA ASP A 79 -7.30 14.09 18.86
C ASP A 79 -7.17 14.94 20.14
N GLN A 80 -6.88 14.30 21.28
CA GLN A 80 -6.59 14.97 22.55
C GLN A 80 -5.21 15.67 22.60
N GLY A 81 -4.39 15.54 21.55
CA GLY A 81 -3.08 16.16 21.47
C GLY A 81 -2.02 15.48 22.35
N ARG A 82 -2.21 14.22 22.76
CA ARG A 82 -1.28 13.47 23.63
C ARG A 82 0.08 13.22 22.95
N PHE A 83 0.10 13.21 21.61
CA PHE A 83 1.26 12.92 20.77
C PHE A 83 1.64 14.10 19.85
N PRO A 84 2.14 15.22 20.38
CA PRO A 84 2.53 16.35 19.55
C PRO A 84 3.67 15.96 18.60
N GLY A 85 3.50 16.27 17.31
CA GLY A 85 4.46 15.93 16.25
C GLY A 85 4.32 14.51 15.70
N LEU A 86 3.32 13.72 16.12
CA LEU A 86 2.99 12.45 15.50
C LEU A 86 1.99 12.66 14.35
N TYR A 87 2.31 12.11 13.18
CA TYR A 87 1.37 11.96 12.08
C TYR A 87 1.09 10.47 11.86
N LEU A 88 -0.17 10.07 11.96
CA LEU A 88 -0.60 8.69 11.74
C LEU A 88 -1.21 8.56 10.34
N THR A 89 -0.69 7.61 9.55
CA THR A 89 -1.27 7.20 8.27
C THR A 89 -1.71 5.75 8.37
N ILE A 90 -2.95 5.47 7.98
CA ILE A 90 -3.50 4.12 7.96
C ILE A 90 -3.90 3.80 6.53
N THR A 91 -3.32 2.75 5.97
CA THR A 91 -3.66 2.27 4.63
C THR A 91 -4.46 0.99 4.75
N GLY A 92 -5.49 0.86 3.91
CA GLY A 92 -6.28 -0.34 3.84
C GLY A 92 -7.26 -0.31 2.68
N THR A 93 -7.90 -1.45 2.44
CA THR A 93 -8.88 -1.60 1.35
C THR A 93 -10.27 -1.09 1.77
N PRO A 94 -11.17 -0.77 0.79
CA PRO A 94 -12.56 -0.44 1.07
C PRO A 94 -13.28 -1.49 1.95
N ALA A 95 -12.90 -2.77 1.82
CA ALA A 95 -13.44 -3.83 2.67
C ALA A 95 -13.21 -3.58 4.18
N PHE A 96 -12.11 -2.92 4.56
CA PHE A 96 -11.85 -2.55 5.95
C PHE A 96 -12.62 -1.29 6.39
N TYR A 97 -12.82 -0.31 5.50
CA TYR A 97 -13.49 0.94 5.84
C TYR A 97 -15.03 0.85 5.78
N ASP A 98 -15.55 0.11 4.81
CA ASP A 98 -16.99 0.02 4.53
C ASP A 98 -17.58 -1.33 4.93
N GLY A 99 -16.75 -2.36 5.06
CA GLY A 99 -17.20 -3.72 5.33
C GLY A 99 -17.61 -3.97 6.79
N PRO A 100 -18.53 -4.93 7.03
CA PRO A 100 -19.05 -5.24 8.37
C PRO A 100 -18.02 -5.89 9.31
N GLN A 101 -16.91 -6.38 8.77
CA GLN A 101 -15.79 -6.95 9.54
C GLN A 101 -14.65 -5.94 9.77
N GLY A 102 -14.75 -4.75 9.20
CA GLY A 102 -13.79 -3.67 9.36
C GLY A 102 -14.18 -2.67 10.45
N ILE A 103 -13.95 -1.38 10.22
CA ILE A 103 -14.22 -0.32 11.22
C ILE A 103 -15.70 -0.20 11.58
N GLN A 104 -16.61 -0.54 10.65
CA GLN A 104 -18.07 -0.50 10.87
C GLN A 104 -18.52 -1.40 12.02
N ARG A 105 -17.69 -2.41 12.36
CA ARG A 105 -17.93 -3.31 13.49
C ARG A 105 -17.87 -2.60 14.85
N LEU A 106 -17.12 -1.51 14.94
CA LEU A 106 -16.96 -0.70 16.15
C LEU A 106 -17.47 0.71 15.85
N ALA A 107 -18.75 0.98 16.14
CA ALA A 107 -19.40 2.26 15.84
C ALA A 107 -18.59 3.52 16.29
N PRO A 108 -17.97 3.56 17.49
CA PRO A 108 -17.12 4.69 17.88
C PRO A 108 -15.93 4.93 16.95
N LEU A 109 -15.32 3.87 16.41
CA LEU A 109 -14.22 3.99 15.46
C LEU A 109 -14.74 4.44 14.09
N ALA A 110 -15.83 3.84 13.61
CA ALA A 110 -16.45 4.22 12.35
C ALA A 110 -16.85 5.70 12.32
N GLN A 111 -17.38 6.24 13.42
CA GLN A 111 -17.74 7.65 13.55
C GLN A 111 -16.53 8.59 13.44
N ARG A 112 -15.38 8.20 14.01
CA ARG A 112 -14.15 9.01 13.98
C ARG A 112 -13.51 9.06 12.59
N LEU A 113 -13.64 7.97 11.85
CA LEU A 113 -13.09 7.84 10.51
C LEU A 113 -14.11 8.17 9.42
N HIS A 114 -15.34 8.57 9.76
CA HIS A 114 -16.38 8.79 8.77
C HIS A 114 -15.98 9.90 7.80
N THR A 115 -16.11 9.64 6.50
CA THR A 115 -15.84 10.60 5.42
C THR A 115 -16.86 10.37 4.32
N ASP A 116 -17.37 11.44 3.73
CA ASP A 116 -18.39 11.37 2.68
C ASP A 116 -17.75 11.34 1.29
N PHE A 117 -17.85 10.19 0.63
CA PHE A 117 -17.34 9.97 -0.73
C PHE A 117 -18.43 9.95 -1.81
N GLN A 118 -19.62 10.52 -1.54
CA GLN A 118 -20.74 10.57 -2.49
C GLN A 118 -20.47 11.45 -3.71
N THR A 119 -19.61 12.45 -3.59
CA THR A 119 -19.27 13.33 -4.71
C THR A 119 -18.20 12.71 -5.61
N ALA A 120 -17.99 13.30 -6.79
CA ALA A 120 -16.96 12.86 -7.72
C ALA A 120 -15.57 13.00 -7.08
N ALA A 121 -14.72 11.98 -7.24
CA ALA A 121 -13.43 11.87 -6.53
C ALA A 121 -12.48 13.06 -6.71
N GLN A 122 -12.60 13.80 -7.82
CA GLN A 122 -11.84 15.02 -8.06
C GLN A 122 -12.16 16.18 -7.10
N PHE A 123 -13.27 16.08 -6.35
CA PHE A 123 -13.72 17.05 -5.37
C PHE A 123 -13.62 16.53 -3.93
N ASP A 124 -13.03 15.35 -3.70
CA ASP A 124 -12.79 14.84 -2.36
C ASP A 124 -11.90 15.83 -1.58
N ASN A 125 -12.26 16.10 -0.32
CA ASN A 125 -11.52 17.05 0.50
C ASN A 125 -10.25 16.41 1.07
N PRO A 126 -9.04 16.87 0.70
CA PRO A 126 -7.79 16.28 1.17
C PRO A 126 -7.52 16.52 2.67
N ARG A 127 -8.37 17.31 3.34
CA ARG A 127 -8.30 17.54 4.79
C ARG A 127 -9.20 16.62 5.62
N ASP A 128 -10.01 15.79 4.97
CA ASP A 128 -10.84 14.82 5.69
C ASP A 128 -10.00 13.67 6.27
N THR A 129 -10.62 12.90 7.17
CA THR A 129 -9.96 11.79 7.87
C THR A 129 -9.57 10.64 6.96
N GLN A 130 -10.23 10.50 5.81
CA GLN A 130 -9.90 9.51 4.79
C GLN A 130 -9.58 10.20 3.46
N ILE A 131 -8.60 9.64 2.74
CA ILE A 131 -8.27 10.04 1.38
C ILE A 131 -8.52 8.84 0.46
N ARG A 132 -9.49 8.97 -0.44
CA ARG A 132 -9.76 7.95 -1.45
C ARG A 132 -8.70 8.03 -2.55
N LEU A 133 -7.99 6.92 -2.76
CA LEU A 133 -7.05 6.78 -3.88
C LEU A 133 -7.82 6.27 -5.09
N PRO A 134 -7.95 7.05 -6.18
CA PRO A 134 -8.56 6.55 -7.39
C PRO A 134 -7.68 5.47 -8.03
N GLY A 135 -8.32 4.55 -8.75
CA GLY A 135 -7.62 3.51 -9.50
C GLY A 135 -6.68 4.08 -10.56
N PHE A 136 -5.77 3.23 -11.05
CA PHE A 136 -4.91 3.59 -12.17
C PHE A 136 -5.71 3.67 -13.46
N ASP A 137 -5.49 4.74 -14.20
CA ASP A 137 -5.81 4.87 -15.63
C ASP A 137 -4.52 4.70 -16.45
N GLN A 138 -4.65 4.74 -17.78
CA GLN A 138 -3.51 4.57 -18.68
C GLN A 138 -2.45 5.67 -18.48
N ASP A 139 -2.86 6.90 -18.19
CA ASP A 139 -1.96 8.04 -18.04
C ASP A 139 -1.12 7.90 -16.76
N ARG A 140 -1.76 7.57 -15.63
CA ARG A 140 -1.10 7.27 -14.36
C ARG A 140 -0.20 6.05 -14.47
N LEU A 141 -0.60 5.04 -15.26
CA LEU A 141 0.21 3.85 -15.47
C LEU A 141 1.49 4.17 -16.27
N THR A 142 1.34 5.02 -17.29
CA THR A 142 2.47 5.52 -18.07
C THR A 142 3.40 6.36 -17.18
N GLU A 143 2.84 7.25 -16.37
CA GLU A 143 3.61 8.10 -15.45
C GLU A 143 4.41 7.28 -14.44
N VAL A 144 3.78 6.30 -13.78
CA VAL A 144 4.49 5.43 -12.83
C VAL A 144 5.55 4.59 -13.54
N GLY A 145 5.28 4.12 -14.76
CA GLY A 145 6.26 3.39 -15.57
C GLY A 145 7.51 4.21 -15.88
N ARG A 146 7.33 5.49 -16.27
CA ARG A 146 8.44 6.42 -16.52
C ARG A 146 9.27 6.64 -15.26
N LYS A 147 8.61 6.95 -14.14
CA LYS A 147 9.29 7.14 -12.84
C LYS A 147 10.07 5.90 -12.41
N VAL A 148 9.50 4.72 -12.55
CA VAL A 148 10.14 3.45 -12.19
C VAL A 148 11.34 3.16 -13.08
N ARG A 149 11.22 3.37 -14.40
CA ARG A 149 12.35 3.27 -15.33
C ARG A 149 13.46 4.26 -14.98
N ASP A 150 13.13 5.50 -14.66
CA ASP A 150 14.15 6.53 -14.35
C ASP A 150 14.89 6.18 -13.04
N ILE A 151 14.17 5.68 -12.04
CA ILE A 151 14.77 5.14 -10.80
C ILE A 151 15.69 3.95 -11.12
N TYR A 152 15.22 3.01 -11.95
CA TYR A 152 16.00 1.85 -12.37
C TYR A 152 17.29 2.26 -13.09
N ALA A 153 17.18 3.20 -14.04
CA ALA A 153 18.32 3.73 -14.79
C ALA A 153 19.35 4.42 -13.88
N GLY A 154 18.94 4.97 -12.74
CA GLY A 154 19.84 5.56 -11.76
C GLY A 154 20.80 4.58 -11.07
N SER A 155 20.60 3.26 -11.21
CA SER A 155 21.42 2.24 -10.52
C SER A 155 21.81 1.04 -11.39
N CYS A 156 21.42 1.01 -12.66
CA CYS A 156 21.74 -0.11 -13.57
C CYS A 156 23.13 0.03 -14.21
N LYS A 157 23.60 -1.02 -14.90
CA LYS A 157 24.92 -1.04 -15.56
C LYS A 157 24.94 -0.26 -16.87
N SER A 158 23.80 -0.20 -17.56
CA SER A 158 23.66 0.35 -18.91
C SER A 158 22.54 1.41 -19.00
N PRO A 159 22.64 2.53 -18.26
CA PRO A 159 21.57 3.54 -18.16
C PRO A 159 21.19 4.14 -19.51
N GLU A 160 22.17 4.40 -20.37
CA GLU A 160 21.93 4.96 -21.71
C GLU A 160 21.12 4.02 -22.60
N ARG A 161 21.34 2.70 -22.46
CA ARG A 161 20.58 1.69 -23.21
C ARG A 161 19.14 1.62 -22.71
N VAL A 162 18.95 1.62 -21.40
CA VAL A 162 17.61 1.63 -20.78
C VAL A 162 16.82 2.86 -21.24
N ALA A 163 17.41 4.05 -21.16
CA ALA A 163 16.75 5.29 -21.60
C ALA A 163 16.42 5.28 -23.10
N LYS A 164 17.26 4.65 -23.93
CA LYS A 164 17.07 4.58 -25.38
C LYS A 164 16.04 3.52 -25.82
N LEU A 165 16.09 2.32 -25.25
CA LEU A 165 15.28 1.18 -25.70
C LEU A 165 13.93 1.09 -24.97
N ALA A 166 13.85 1.58 -23.73
CA ALA A 166 12.61 1.73 -22.98
C ALA A 166 12.25 3.23 -22.87
N ASP A 167 12.19 3.92 -24.02
CA ASP A 167 11.81 5.32 -24.11
C ASP A 167 10.37 5.58 -23.62
N ASP A 168 9.99 6.85 -23.54
CA ASP A 168 8.67 7.27 -23.07
C ASP A 168 7.52 6.70 -23.91
N ASP A 169 7.76 6.49 -25.20
CA ASP A 169 6.80 5.89 -26.14
C ASP A 169 6.66 4.39 -25.88
N TYR A 170 7.77 3.67 -25.69
CA TYR A 170 7.73 2.25 -25.35
C TYR A 170 6.98 2.00 -24.04
N VAL A 171 7.24 2.81 -23.00
CA VAL A 171 6.53 2.70 -21.72
C VAL A 171 5.02 2.94 -21.90
N ALA A 172 4.64 3.93 -22.71
CA ALA A 172 3.24 4.22 -23.01
C ALA A 172 2.57 3.09 -23.83
N ASP A 173 3.28 2.52 -24.79
CA ASP A 173 2.81 1.39 -25.61
C ASP A 173 2.61 0.14 -24.74
N LEU A 174 3.54 -0.16 -23.83
CA LEU A 174 3.40 -1.26 -22.88
C LEU A 174 2.21 -1.04 -21.94
N ALA A 175 2.02 0.18 -21.44
CA ALA A 175 0.89 0.53 -20.58
C ALA A 175 -0.46 0.36 -21.31
N ARG A 176 -0.52 0.80 -22.57
CA ARG A 176 -1.69 0.63 -23.43
C ARG A 176 -1.98 -0.84 -23.71
N ALA A 177 -0.95 -1.64 -24.01
CA ALA A 177 -1.10 -3.06 -24.31
C ALA A 177 -1.67 -3.84 -23.12
N ILE A 178 -1.15 -3.60 -21.90
CA ILE A 178 -1.68 -4.25 -20.68
C ILE A 178 -3.10 -3.78 -20.35
N THR A 179 -3.40 -2.50 -20.56
CA THR A 179 -4.76 -1.98 -20.35
C THR A 179 -5.75 -2.55 -21.37
N GLY A 180 -5.31 -2.78 -22.61
CA GLY A 180 -6.08 -3.38 -23.68
C GLY A 180 -6.38 -4.86 -23.47
N GLU A 181 -5.39 -5.65 -23.05
CA GLU A 181 -5.58 -7.09 -22.72
C GLU A 181 -6.52 -7.32 -21.54
N LEU A 182 -6.72 -6.31 -20.68
CA LEU A 182 -7.61 -6.35 -19.52
C LEU A 182 -8.99 -5.71 -19.76
N GLY A 183 -9.37 -5.50 -21.03
CA GLY A 183 -10.75 -5.12 -21.38
C GLY A 183 -11.08 -3.63 -21.24
N GLY A 184 -10.08 -2.74 -21.06
CA GLY A 184 -10.21 -1.29 -21.23
C GLY A 184 -11.19 -0.53 -20.32
N LYS A 185 -11.93 -1.19 -19.43
CA LYS A 185 -12.97 -0.54 -18.60
C LYS A 185 -12.94 -0.87 -17.11
N VAL A 186 -12.11 -1.79 -16.62
CA VAL A 186 -12.04 -2.07 -15.17
C VAL A 186 -10.62 -2.47 -14.76
N GLY A 187 -10.00 -1.64 -13.91
CA GLY A 187 -8.80 -1.96 -13.13
C GLY A 187 -7.55 -2.28 -13.94
N VAL A 188 -6.84 -1.26 -14.40
CA VAL A 188 -5.44 -1.40 -14.82
C VAL A 188 -4.69 -2.11 -13.69
N ALA A 189 -4.08 -3.27 -13.95
CA ALA A 189 -3.32 -4.02 -12.95
C ALA A 189 -1.90 -3.46 -12.85
N PRO A 190 -1.62 -2.50 -11.95
CA PRO A 190 -0.36 -1.77 -11.97
C PRO A 190 0.79 -2.69 -11.58
N ARG A 191 0.51 -3.65 -10.70
CA ARG A 191 1.41 -4.72 -10.30
C ARG A 191 1.91 -5.52 -11.49
N ILE A 192 1.02 -5.91 -12.41
CA ILE A 192 1.39 -6.70 -13.59
C ILE A 192 2.25 -5.85 -14.52
N PHE A 193 1.80 -4.63 -14.83
CA PHE A 193 2.55 -3.70 -15.66
C PHE A 193 3.97 -3.45 -15.13
N LEU A 194 4.10 -3.12 -13.85
CA LEU A 194 5.41 -2.87 -13.24
C LEU A 194 6.28 -4.12 -13.23
N LYS A 195 5.71 -5.30 -12.98
CA LYS A 195 6.45 -6.57 -13.05
C LYS A 195 6.99 -6.83 -14.46
N LYS A 196 6.16 -6.67 -15.49
CA LYS A 196 6.57 -6.84 -16.89
C LYS A 196 7.62 -5.81 -17.30
N LEU A 197 7.39 -4.54 -16.96
CA LEU A 197 8.33 -3.46 -17.24
C LEU A 197 9.70 -3.75 -16.61
N VAL A 198 9.77 -4.04 -15.31
CA VAL A 198 11.07 -4.25 -14.66
C VAL A 198 11.71 -5.57 -15.08
N ALA A 199 11.03 -6.70 -14.87
CA ALA A 199 11.64 -8.02 -15.00
C ALA A 199 11.81 -8.47 -16.46
N ASP A 200 10.85 -8.14 -17.33
CA ASP A 200 10.85 -8.63 -18.70
C ASP A 200 11.44 -7.63 -19.70
N VAL A 201 11.52 -6.35 -19.35
CA VAL A 201 12.06 -5.31 -20.22
C VAL A 201 13.35 -4.72 -19.67
N LEU A 202 13.31 -3.99 -18.55
CA LEU A 202 14.45 -3.22 -18.06
C LEU A 202 15.64 -4.12 -17.67
N ASP A 203 15.37 -5.20 -16.94
CA ASP A 203 16.38 -6.20 -16.55
C ASP A 203 17.04 -6.85 -17.77
N ARG A 204 16.26 -7.13 -18.81
CA ARG A 204 16.79 -7.77 -20.02
C ARG A 204 17.61 -6.79 -20.87
N ILE A 205 17.21 -5.53 -20.95
CA ILE A 205 18.00 -4.47 -21.60
C ILE A 205 19.36 -4.29 -20.91
N ASP A 206 19.38 -4.35 -19.56
CA ASP A 206 20.61 -4.17 -18.79
C ASP A 206 21.53 -5.39 -18.85
N GLN A 207 20.97 -6.60 -18.89
CA GLN A 207 21.72 -7.85 -18.85
C GLN A 207 22.19 -8.32 -20.23
N PHE A 208 21.40 -8.11 -21.29
CA PHE A 208 21.64 -8.70 -22.60
C PHE A 208 21.91 -7.62 -23.66
N PRO A 209 23.17 -7.49 -24.13
CA PRO A 209 23.55 -6.45 -25.09
C PRO A 209 22.82 -6.52 -26.44
N GLU A 210 22.25 -7.66 -26.82
CA GLU A 210 21.54 -7.82 -28.09
C GLU A 210 20.02 -7.70 -27.97
N PHE A 211 19.49 -7.67 -26.74
CA PHE A 211 18.04 -7.62 -26.52
C PHE A 211 17.46 -6.25 -26.93
N ASP A 212 16.47 -6.30 -27.81
CA ASP A 212 15.63 -5.18 -28.20
C ASP A 212 14.17 -5.48 -27.83
N PRO A 213 13.57 -4.78 -26.86
CA PRO A 213 12.23 -5.09 -26.40
C PRO A 213 11.15 -4.90 -27.47
N ARG A 214 11.38 -4.07 -28.50
CA ARG A 214 10.41 -3.88 -29.60
C ARG A 214 10.41 -5.06 -30.59
N ARG A 215 11.46 -5.89 -30.58
CA ARG A 215 11.62 -7.03 -31.50
C ARG A 215 11.50 -8.37 -30.78
N ASP A 216 12.09 -8.47 -29.60
CA ASP A 216 12.36 -9.73 -28.91
C ASP A 216 11.41 -9.99 -27.74
N TYR A 217 10.56 -9.02 -27.39
CA TYR A 217 9.56 -9.16 -26.33
C TYR A 217 8.13 -9.13 -26.89
N ALA A 218 7.40 -10.21 -26.65
CA ALA A 218 5.96 -10.27 -26.87
C ALA A 218 5.27 -10.23 -25.49
N LEU A 219 4.45 -9.21 -25.26
CA LEU A 219 3.63 -9.13 -24.06
C LEU A 219 2.71 -10.35 -24.01
N THR A 220 2.72 -11.02 -22.86
CA THR A 220 1.83 -12.12 -22.55
C THR A 220 1.45 -12.05 -21.07
N VAL A 221 0.15 -12.10 -20.79
CA VAL A 221 -0.39 -12.13 -19.44
C VAL A 221 -1.11 -13.46 -19.22
N ALA A 222 -0.48 -14.33 -18.42
CA ALA A 222 -1.05 -15.63 -18.07
C ALA A 222 -2.10 -15.48 -16.95
N ASP A 223 -3.13 -16.33 -16.94
CA ASP A 223 -4.20 -16.28 -15.93
C ASP A 223 -3.73 -16.54 -14.50
N THR A 224 -2.56 -17.18 -14.35
CA THR A 224 -1.88 -17.40 -13.07
C THR A 224 -1.23 -16.12 -12.54
N GLU A 225 -1.00 -15.11 -13.38
CA GLU A 225 -0.49 -13.81 -12.96
C GLU A 225 -1.61 -12.88 -12.47
N LEU A 226 -2.86 -13.17 -12.83
CA LEU A 226 -4.06 -12.43 -12.46
C LEU A 226 -4.58 -12.85 -11.08
N THR A 227 -4.96 -11.88 -10.26
CA THR A 227 -5.83 -12.10 -9.11
C THR A 227 -7.24 -12.49 -9.57
N GLU A 228 -8.06 -13.04 -8.68
CA GLU A 228 -9.45 -13.40 -9.00
C GLU A 228 -10.25 -12.20 -9.52
N LEU A 229 -10.05 -11.02 -8.93
CA LEU A 229 -10.69 -9.78 -9.38
C LEU A 229 -10.24 -9.38 -10.79
N GLU A 230 -8.93 -9.45 -11.07
CA GLU A 230 -8.37 -9.13 -12.39
C GLU A 230 -8.82 -10.16 -13.44
N ARG A 231 -8.94 -11.44 -13.08
CA ARG A 231 -9.44 -12.50 -13.95
C ARG A 231 -10.92 -12.31 -14.29
N ASN A 232 -11.74 -11.97 -13.29
CA ASN A 232 -13.16 -11.71 -13.50
C ASN A 232 -13.38 -10.46 -14.37
N ALA A 233 -12.53 -9.43 -14.24
CA ALA A 233 -12.56 -8.26 -15.12
C ALA A 233 -12.21 -8.62 -16.57
N ARG A 234 -11.19 -9.48 -16.77
CA ARG A 234 -10.83 -10.01 -18.09
C ARG A 234 -11.98 -10.83 -18.71
N ALA A 235 -12.57 -11.77 -17.96
CA ALA A 235 -13.62 -12.66 -18.44
C ALA A 235 -14.95 -11.94 -18.76
N ALA A 236 -15.33 -10.92 -17.98
CA ALA A 236 -16.54 -10.13 -18.24
C ALA A 236 -16.50 -9.35 -19.58
N SER A 237 -15.35 -9.33 -20.25
CA SER A 237 -15.11 -8.66 -21.53
C SER A 237 -15.16 -9.60 -22.73
N ASP A 238 -15.21 -10.92 -22.50
CA ASP A 238 -15.36 -11.94 -23.54
C ASP A 238 -16.81 -12.45 -23.53
N PRO A 239 -17.66 -12.07 -24.51
CA PRO A 239 -19.08 -12.45 -24.54
C PRO A 239 -19.30 -13.96 -24.63
N ASP A 240 -18.28 -14.75 -24.98
CA ASP A 240 -18.39 -16.19 -25.20
C ASP A 240 -18.08 -17.05 -23.96
N ASP A 241 -17.66 -16.45 -22.82
CA ASP A 241 -17.19 -17.19 -21.63
C ASP A 241 -18.07 -17.02 -20.36
N ILE A 242 -19.36 -16.68 -20.52
CA ILE A 242 -20.31 -16.76 -19.40
C ILE A 242 -20.71 -18.22 -19.18
N GLU A 243 -19.90 -18.99 -18.45
CA GLU A 243 -20.38 -20.21 -17.79
C GLU A 243 -21.30 -19.82 -16.62
N LEU A 244 -22.61 -19.87 -16.88
CA LEU A 244 -23.64 -19.87 -15.86
C LEU A 244 -23.52 -21.15 -15.02
N SER A 245 -22.89 -21.06 -13.85
CA SER A 245 -23.02 -22.09 -12.82
C SER A 245 -24.43 -22.03 -12.21
N LEU A 246 -25.27 -23.02 -12.55
CA LEU A 246 -26.53 -23.34 -11.86
C LEU A 246 -26.29 -23.89 -10.45
#